data_AF-A0A5N8WFL9-F1
#
_entry.id   AF-A0A5N8WFL9-F1
#
_cell.length_a   1.000
_cell.length_b   1.000
_cell.length_c   1.000
_cell.angle_alpha   90.00
_cell.angle_beta   90.00
_cell.angle_gamma   90.00
#
_symmetry.space_group_name_H-M   'P 1'
#
loop_
_entity.id
_entity.type
_entity.pdbx_description
1 polymer ?
#
loop_
_entity_poly.entity_id
_entity_poly.type
_entity_poly.pdbx_seq_one_letter_code
_entity_poly.pdbx_strand_id
1 'polypeptide(L)' 'MASHRVRRRCVVPVRDSKIPAARPLVFSAASWSAFMEGVRGEAGVDTVG' A
#
# COMPACT_ATOMS: atom_id res chain seq x y z
N MET A 1 25.47 -0.69 24.50
CA MET A 1 24.00 -0.57 24.62
C MET A 1 23.37 -0.74 23.25
N ALA A 2 22.74 -1.88 22.97
CA ALA A 2 22.07 -2.10 21.70
C ALA A 2 20.68 -1.46 21.75
N SER A 3 20.48 -0.39 20.98
CA SER A 3 19.20 0.29 20.84
C SER A 3 18.20 -0.65 20.19
N HIS A 4 17.35 -1.29 20.99
CA HIS A 4 16.19 -2.05 20.54
C HIS A 4 15.15 -1.08 19.97
N ARG A 5 15.33 -0.64 18.71
CA ARG A 5 14.24 0.02 17.99
C ARG A 5 13.18 -1.03 17.75
N VAL A 6 12.08 -0.96 18.49
CA VAL A 6 10.82 -1.62 18.14
C VAL A 6 10.56 -1.27 16.67
N ARG A 7 10.71 -2.26 15.80
CA ARG A 7 10.39 -2.14 14.37
C ARG A 7 8.88 -1.96 14.31
N ARG A 8 8.37 -0.73 14.42
CA ARG A 8 6.95 -0.48 14.12
C ARG A 8 6.74 -0.95 12.70
N ARG A 9 6.07 -2.09 12.54
CA ARG A 9 5.71 -2.62 11.23
C ARG A 9 4.64 -1.68 10.68
N CYS A 10 5.09 -0.71 9.90
CA CYS A 10 4.19 0.21 9.21
C CYS A 10 3.48 -0.59 8.11
N VAL A 11 2.16 -0.71 8.24
CA VAL A 11 1.31 -1.49 7.33
C VAL A 11 0.15 -0.63 6.83
N VAL A 12 -0.34 -0.95 5.64
CA VAL A 12 -1.47 -0.29 4.98
C VAL A 12 -2.60 -1.30 4.83
N PRO A 13 -3.69 -1.20 5.61
CA PRO A 13 -4.88 -2.00 5.40
C PRO A 13 -5.73 -1.43 4.26
N VAL A 14 -6.05 -2.26 3.27
CA VAL A 14 -6.94 -1.92 2.16
C VAL A 14 -8.24 -2.70 2.35
N ARG A 15 -9.36 -1.98 2.48
CA ARG A 15 -10.69 -2.58 2.59
C ARG A 15 -11.35 -2.62 1.23
N ASP A 16 -12.12 -3.69 1.00
CA ASP A 16 -13.08 -3.73 -0.09
C ASP A 16 -14.28 -2.86 0.28
N SER A 17 -14.63 -1.88 -0.58
CA SER A 17 -15.72 -0.95 -0.32
C SER A 17 -17.11 -1.59 -0.45
N LYS A 18 -17.23 -2.69 -1.20
CA LYS A 18 -18.47 -3.42 -1.42
C LYS A 18 -18.74 -4.42 -0.29
N ILE A 19 -17.71 -4.86 0.44
CA ILE A 19 -17.82 -5.73 1.60
C ILE A 19 -16.99 -5.17 2.78
N PRO A 20 -17.42 -4.06 3.40
CA PRO A 20 -16.62 -3.31 4.38
C PRO A 20 -16.38 -4.07 5.70
N ALA A 21 -17.17 -5.12 5.97
CA ALA A 21 -17.03 -5.99 7.14
C ALA A 21 -16.02 -7.14 6.92
N ALA A 22 -15.56 -7.37 5.68
CA ALA A 22 -14.56 -8.39 5.40
C ALA A 22 -13.20 -8.02 6.00
N ARG A 23 -12.34 -9.02 6.21
CA ARG A 23 -10.96 -8.79 6.65
C ARG A 23 -10.20 -8.00 5.58
N PRO A 24 -9.47 -6.92 5.94
CA PRO A 24 -8.72 -6.13 4.98
C PRO A 24 -7.52 -6.90 4.44
N LEU A 25 -7.14 -6.60 3.21
CA LEU A 25 -5.81 -6.95 2.69
C LEU A 25 -4.78 -6.06 3.39
N VAL A 26 -3.65 -6.62 3.82
CA VAL A 26 -2.63 -5.87 4.56
C VAL A 26 -1.32 -5.87 3.76
N PHE A 27 -0.85 -4.67 3.44
CA PHE A 27 0.42 -4.47 2.75
C PHE A 27 1.45 -3.86 3.67
N SER A 28 2.74 -4.08 3.39
CA SER A 28 3.78 -3.26 4.01
C SER A 28 3.70 -1.82 3.47
N ALA A 29 4.08 -0.83 4.29
CA ALA A 29 4.13 0.55 3.80
C ALA A 29 5.09 0.70 2.59
N ALA A 30 6.22 0.00 2.60
CA ALA A 30 7.18 0.03 1.49
C ALA A 30 6.59 -0.49 0.17
N SER A 31 5.88 -1.64 0.22
CA SER A 31 5.24 -2.20 -0.98
C SER A 31 4.09 -1.32 -1.48
N TRP A 32 3.32 -0.69 -0.58
CA TRP A 32 2.25 0.22 -0.96
C TRP A 32 2.80 1.49 -1.64
N SER A 33 3.89 2.06 -1.12
CA SER A 33 4.56 3.20 -1.75
C SER A 33 5.06 2.87 -3.15
N ALA A 34 5.73 1.73 -3.34
CA ALA A 34 6.21 1.30 -4.66
C ALA A 34 5.06 1.10 -5.66
N PHE A 35 3.94 0.51 -5.22
CA PHE A 35 2.73 0.38 -6.03
C PHE A 35 2.19 1.75 -6.46
N MET A 36 2.07 2.70 -5.52
CA MET A 36 1.57 4.05 -5.80
C MET A 36 2.48 4.86 -6.74
N GLU A 37 3.81 4.67 -6.67
CA GLU A 37 4.72 5.25 -7.65
C GLU A 37 4.47 4.69 -9.05
N GLY A 38 4.26 3.37 -9.18
CA GLY A 38 3.90 2.73 -10.45
C GLY A 38 2.59 3.29 -11.01
N VAL A 39 1.53 3.36 -10.20
CA VAL A 39 0.23 3.91 -10.62
C VAL A 39 0.34 5.35 -11.10
N ARG A 40 1.14 6.19 -10.41
CA ARG A 40 1.36 7.58 -10.84
C ARG A 40 2.19 7.67 -12.12
N GLY A 41 3.17 6.80 -12.30
CA GLY A 41 3.98 6.75 -13.52
C GLY A 41 3.17 6.31 -14.75
N GLU A 42 2.25 5.35 -14.57
CA GLU A 42 1.35 4.87 -15.64
C GLU A 42 0.20 5.85 -15.94
N ALA A 43 -0.15 6.77 -15.03
CA ALA A 43 -1.17 7.79 -15.26
C ALA A 43 -0.78 8.85 -16.33
N GLY A 44 0.42 8.76 -16.92
CA GLY A 44 0.83 9.56 -18.08
C GLY A 44 0.60 8.89 -19.44
N VAL A 45 0.18 7.62 -19.47
CA VAL A 45 -0.14 6.88 -20.70
C VAL A 45 -1.64 6.61 -20.78
N ASP A 46 -2.43 7.68 -20.88
CA ASP A 46 -3.77 7.61 -21.46
C ASP A 46 -3.64 7.23 -22.95
N THR A 47 -3.45 5.95 -23.22
CA THR A 47 -3.66 5.41 -24.57
C THR A 47 -5.17 5.32 -24.77
N VAL A 48 -5.79 6.46 -25.11
CA VAL A 48 -7.14 6.51 -25.65
C VAL A 48 -7.11 5.78 -26.99
N GLY A 49 -7.75 4.62 -27.03
CA GLY A 49 -8.26 3.96 -28.21
C GLY A 49 -9.77 3.86 -28.12
#